data_AF-A0A969U2X7-F1
#
_entry.id   AF-A0A969U2X7-F1
#
_cell.length_a   1.000
_cell.length_b   1.000
_cell.length_c   1.000
_cell.angle_alpha   90.00
_cell.angle_beta   90.00
_cell.angle_gamma   90.00
#
_symmetry.space_group_name_H-M   'P 1'
#
loop_
_entity.id
_entity.type
_entity.pdbx_description
1 polymer ?
#
loop_
_entity_poly.entity_id
_entity_poly.type
_entity_poly.pdbx_seq_one_letter_code
_entity_poly.pdbx_strand_id
1 'polypeptide(L)'
;MGFFDSEIVQQEAKLLFEDYQSLIKLGSNYGKFDREGKKMFIAQMEAMMDRYRIFMKRFELSEDFMAQMTVEQLKTQLNQFGITPQQMFEQMNATLERMKSEVEKQS
;
A
#
# COMPACT_ATOMS: atom_id res chain seq x y z
N MET A 1 13.99 15.50 18.39
CA MET A 1 14.29 14.91 17.07
C MET A 1 13.21 13.90 16.82
N GLY A 2 12.14 14.35 16.17
CA GLY A 2 11.02 13.51 15.80
C GLY A 2 11.41 12.53 14.70
N PHE A 3 10.83 11.34 14.71
CA PHE A 3 10.97 10.36 13.63
C PHE A 3 10.62 10.95 12.25
N PHE A 4 9.71 11.94 12.24
CA PHE A 4 9.30 12.67 11.06
C PHE A 4 10.12 13.90 10.72
N ASP A 5 10.99 14.38 11.63
CA ASP A 5 11.93 15.45 11.29
C ASP A 5 13.04 14.96 10.35
N SER A 6 13.15 13.64 10.17
CA SER A 6 14.04 13.04 9.20
C SER A 6 13.50 13.24 7.79
N GLU A 7 14.16 14.09 7.00
CA GLU A 7 13.89 14.28 5.57
C GLU A 7 13.80 12.95 4.82
N ILE A 8 14.59 11.95 5.24
CA ILE A 8 14.61 10.61 4.66
C ILE A 8 13.25 9.91 4.83
N VAL A 9 12.64 10.02 6.02
CA VAL A 9 11.34 9.39 6.31
C VAL A 9 10.23 10.10 5.54
N GLN A 10 10.26 11.43 5.45
CA GLN A 10 9.29 12.19 4.65
C GLN A 10 9.40 11.85 3.16
N GLN A 11 10.62 11.68 2.66
CA GLN A 11 10.86 11.31 1.27
C GLN A 11 10.45 9.85 0.98
N GLU A 12 10.72 8.92 1.92
CA GLU A 12 10.23 7.54 1.84
C GLU A 12 8.70 7.48 1.82
N ALA A 13 8.04 8.25 2.69
CA ALA A 13 6.59 8.38 2.73
C ALA A 13 6.01 8.83 1.39
N LYS A 14 6.56 9.92 0.84
CA LYS A 14 6.12 10.50 -0.43
C LYS A 14 6.26 9.50 -1.57
N LEU A 15 7.42 8.86 -1.69
CA LEU A 15 7.67 7.83 -2.70
C LEU A 15 6.69 6.66 -2.57
N LEU A 16 6.41 6.21 -1.35
CA LEU A 16 5.47 5.12 -1.10
C LEU A 16 4.05 5.46 -1.59
N PHE A 17 3.59 6.70 -1.34
CA PHE A 17 2.29 7.16 -1.84
C PHE A 17 2.25 7.29 -3.36
N GLU A 18 3.31 7.84 -3.97
CA GLU A 18 3.43 7.98 -5.44
C GLU A 18 3.45 6.61 -6.13
N ASP A 19 4.20 5.65 -5.58
CA ASP A 19 4.27 4.26 -6.05
C ASP A 19 2.90 3.60 -5.95
N TYR A 20 2.19 3.77 -4.82
CA TYR A 20 0.84 3.22 -4.65
C TYR A 20 -0.15 3.78 -5.67
N GLN A 21 -0.19 5.10 -5.86
CA GLN A 21 -1.07 5.72 -6.85
C GLN A 21 -0.76 5.24 -8.28
N SER A 22 0.52 5.11 -8.60
CA SER A 22 0.97 4.59 -9.89
C SER A 22 0.53 3.15 -10.10
N LEU A 23 0.64 2.29 -9.07
CA LEU A 23 0.22 0.90 -9.12
C LEU A 23 -1.31 0.76 -9.21
N ILE A 24 -2.10 1.55 -8.48
CA ILE A 24 -3.57 1.55 -8.61
C ILE A 24 -3.99 1.96 -10.03
N LYS A 25 -3.36 3.01 -10.57
CA LYS A 25 -3.61 3.45 -11.95
C LYS A 25 -3.22 2.36 -12.95
N LEU A 26 -2.10 1.68 -12.73
CA LEU A 26 -1.65 0.56 -13.55
C LEU A 26 -2.62 -0.63 -13.46
N GLY A 27 -3.16 -0.90 -12.27
CA GLY A 27 -4.14 -1.95 -11.99
C GLY A 27 -5.44 -1.80 -12.79
N SER A 28 -5.82 -0.58 -13.17
CA SER A 28 -6.96 -0.37 -14.08
C SER A 28 -6.79 -1.04 -15.44
N ASN A 29 -5.55 -1.29 -15.87
CA ASN A 29 -5.21 -1.99 -17.10
C ASN A 29 -4.87 -3.48 -16.88
N TYR A 30 -5.00 -4.00 -15.65
CA TYR A 30 -4.62 -5.38 -15.31
C TYR A 30 -5.28 -6.43 -16.22
N GLY A 31 -6.54 -6.22 -16.61
CA GLY A 31 -7.26 -7.12 -17.53
C GLY A 31 -6.63 -7.26 -18.91
N LYS A 32 -5.83 -6.28 -19.35
CA LYS A 32 -5.12 -6.25 -20.64
C LYS A 32 -3.71 -6.84 -20.56
N PHE A 33 -3.20 -7.13 -19.36
CA PHE A 33 -1.86 -7.68 -19.21
C PHE A 33 -1.83 -9.13 -19.68
N ASP A 34 -0.70 -9.51 -20.26
CA ASP A 34 -0.36 -10.89 -20.47
C ASP A 34 -0.05 -11.58 -19.14
N ARG A 35 0.14 -12.90 -19.17
CA ARG A 35 0.36 -13.69 -17.95
C ARG A 35 1.57 -13.19 -17.15
N GLU A 36 2.66 -12.87 -17.82
CA GLU A 36 3.88 -12.40 -17.17
C GLU A 36 3.71 -10.98 -16.60
N GLY A 37 3.04 -10.07 -17.32
CA GLY A 37 2.68 -8.75 -16.82
C GLY A 37 1.76 -8.82 -15.59
N LYS A 38 0.81 -9.76 -15.57
CA LYS A 38 -0.04 -10.00 -14.39
C LYS A 38 0.77 -10.48 -13.18
N LYS A 39 1.68 -11.44 -13.36
CA LYS A 39 2.58 -11.90 -12.28
C LYS A 39 3.43 -10.76 -11.75
N MET A 40 4.03 -9.97 -12.64
CA MET A 40 4.87 -8.84 -12.26
C MET A 40 4.07 -7.77 -11.52
N PHE A 41 2.85 -7.47 -11.97
CA PHE A 41 1.95 -6.55 -11.27
C PHE A 41 1.63 -7.02 -9.84
N ILE A 42 1.27 -8.30 -9.68
CA ILE A 42 0.98 -8.90 -8.37
C ILE A 42 2.20 -8.80 -7.46
N ALA A 43 3.39 -9.17 -7.95
CA ALA A 43 4.63 -9.11 -7.17
C ALA A 43 4.98 -7.67 -6.74
N GLN A 44 4.79 -6.69 -7.63
CA GLN A 44 5.02 -5.27 -7.31
C GLN A 44 4.02 -4.75 -6.27
N MET A 45 2.76 -5.17 -6.35
CA MET A 45 1.76 -4.85 -5.34
C MET A 45 2.09 -5.49 -3.98
N GLU A 46 2.46 -6.78 -3.94
CA GLU A 46 2.90 -7.46 -2.71
C GLU A 46 4.09 -6.73 -2.06
N ALA A 47 5.11 -6.38 -2.85
CA ALA A 47 6.28 -5.65 -2.36
C ALA A 47 5.92 -4.26 -1.82
N MET A 48 4.99 -3.55 -2.45
CA MET A 48 4.50 -2.26 -1.94
C MET A 48 3.77 -2.44 -0.61
N MET A 49 2.89 -3.44 -0.52
CA MET A 49 2.14 -3.74 0.71
C MET A 49 3.06 -4.06 1.89
N ASP A 50 4.17 -4.78 1.66
CA ASP A 50 5.18 -5.03 2.69
C ASP A 50 5.87 -3.74 3.14
N ARG A 51 6.24 -2.85 2.21
CA ARG A 51 6.83 -1.54 2.56
C ARG A 51 5.84 -0.68 3.34
N TYR A 52 4.56 -0.65 2.93
CA TYR A 52 3.52 0.07 3.65
C TYR A 52 3.34 -0.49 5.06
N ARG A 53 3.36 -1.82 5.22
CA ARG A 53 3.24 -2.46 6.54
C ARG A 53 4.38 -2.07 7.46
N ILE A 54 5.62 -2.09 6.96
CA ILE A 54 6.80 -1.67 7.72
C ILE A 54 6.68 -0.18 8.10
N PHE A 55 6.28 0.65 7.14
CA PHE A 55 6.08 2.08 7.36
C PHE A 55 5.02 2.35 8.43
N MET A 56 3.85 1.70 8.35
CA MET A 56 2.81 1.80 9.37
C MET A 56 3.27 1.32 10.74
N LYS A 57 4.07 0.25 10.82
CA LYS A 57 4.62 -0.23 12.09
C LYS A 57 5.64 0.75 12.69
N ARG A 58 6.50 1.35 11.86
CA ARG A 58 7.42 2.41 12.31
C ARG A 58 6.65 3.64 12.81
N PHE A 59 5.53 3.95 12.16
CA PHE A 59 4.64 5.03 12.56
C PHE A 59 3.91 4.79 13.87
N GLU A 60 3.35 3.59 14.08
CA GLU A 60 2.69 3.20 15.33
C GLU A 60 3.64 3.26 16.53
N LEU A 61 4.93 2.96 16.31
CA LEU A 61 5.96 3.00 17.33
C LEU A 61 6.58 4.40 17.52
N SER A 62 6.23 5.36 16.69
CA SER A 62 6.75 6.73 16.77
C SER A 62 5.91 7.57 17.74
N GLU A 63 6.58 8.17 18.73
CA GLU A 63 5.98 9.14 19.66
C GLU A 63 5.83 10.56 19.05
N ASP A 64 6.20 10.72 17.78
CA ASP A 64 6.15 11.99 17.06
C ASP A 64 4.70 12.44 16.81
N PHE A 65 4.35 13.62 17.30
CA PHE A 65 3.03 14.24 17.14
C PHE A 65 2.63 14.39 15.66
N MET A 66 3.59 14.64 14.77
CA MET A 66 3.33 14.76 13.33
C MET A 66 2.94 13.41 12.72
N ALA A 67 3.54 12.31 13.19
CA ALA A 67 3.18 10.94 12.78
C ALA A 67 1.72 10.63 13.11
N GLN A 68 1.31 10.99 14.32
CA GLN A 68 -0.06 10.77 14.78
C GLN A 68 -1.07 11.55 13.94
N MET A 69 -0.77 12.81 13.60
CA MET A 69 -1.66 13.63 12.77
C MET A 69 -1.80 13.08 11.33
N THR A 70 -0.73 12.58 10.72
CA THR A 70 -0.80 11.93 9.40
C THR A 70 -1.63 10.66 9.43
N VAL A 71 -1.51 9.86 10.49
CA VAL A 71 -2.34 8.66 10.69
C VAL A 71 -3.81 9.04 10.86
N GLU A 72 -4.11 10.07 11.64
CA GLU A 72 -5.48 10.54 11.82
C GLU A 72 -6.07 11.10 10.51
N GLN A 73 -5.29 11.80 9.68
CA GLN A 73 -5.73 12.22 8.35
C GLN A 73 -5.99 11.04 7.42
N LEU A 74 -5.09 10.05 7.39
CA LEU A 74 -5.26 8.84 6.61
C LEU A 74 -6.51 8.08 7.06
N LYS A 75 -6.68 7.86 8.36
CA LYS A 75 -7.88 7.24 8.95
C LYS A 75 -9.13 8.03 8.60
N THR A 76 -9.08 9.36 8.59
CA THR A 76 -10.22 10.20 8.22
C THR A 76 -10.61 9.98 6.75
N GLN A 77 -9.63 9.96 5.83
CA GLN A 77 -9.89 9.67 4.42
C GLN A 77 -10.46 8.25 4.24
N LEU A 78 -9.89 7.25 4.90
CA LEU A 78 -10.36 5.86 4.81
C LEU A 78 -11.75 5.68 5.45
N ASN A 79 -12.04 6.37 6.56
CA ASN A 79 -13.37 6.40 7.17
C ASN A 79 -14.44 6.99 6.25
N GLN A 80 -14.09 7.95 5.36
CA GLN A 80 -15.04 8.44 4.35
C GLN A 80 -15.45 7.34 3.36
N PHE A 81 -14.57 6.36 3.13
CA PHE A 81 -14.86 5.15 2.36
C PHE A 81 -15.43 4.00 3.22
N GLY A 82 -15.62 4.21 4.53
CA GLY A 82 -16.17 3.21 5.45
C GLY A 82 -15.21 2.05 5.75
N ILE A 83 -13.91 2.23 5.52
CA ILE A 83 -12.90 1.19 5.73
C ILE A 83 -11.82 1.65 6.71
N THR A 84 -11.32 0.73 7.53
CA THR A 84 -10.13 0.97 8.36
C THR A 84 -8.85 0.64 7.56
N PRO A 85 -7.68 1.20 7.93
CA PRO A 85 -6.40 0.82 7.31
C PRO A 85 -6.17 -0.70 7.35
N GLN A 86 -6.54 -1.34 8.46
CA GLN A 86 -6.39 -2.78 8.63
C GLN A 86 -7.28 -3.56 7.64
N GLN A 87 -8.54 -3.15 7.50
CA GLN A 87 -9.46 -3.77 6.54
C GLN A 87 -9.02 -3.56 5.09
N MET A 88 -8.49 -2.38 4.77
CA MET A 88 -7.90 -2.11 3.45
C MET A 88 -6.75 -3.09 3.15
N PHE A 89 -5.88 -3.32 4.12
CA PHE A 89 -4.79 -4.29 4.02
C PHE A 89 -5.27 -5.73 3.78
N GLU A 90 -6.23 -6.19 4.59
CA GLU A 90 -6.80 -7.53 4.46
C GLU A 90 -7.50 -7.71 3.12
N GLN A 91 -8.25 -6.71 2.68
CA GLN A 91 -8.95 -6.72 1.39
C GLN A 91 -7.96 -6.75 0.23
N MET A 92 -6.87 -5.98 0.31
CA MET A 92 -5.83 -5.97 -0.72
C MET A 92 -5.12 -7.32 -0.80
N ASN A 93 -4.71 -7.90 0.34
CA ASN A 93 -4.10 -9.23 0.38
C ASN A 93 -5.03 -10.30 -0.19
N ALA A 94 -6.31 -10.30 0.21
CA ALA A 94 -7.29 -11.23 -0.34
C ALA A 94 -7.48 -11.06 -1.85
N THR A 95 -7.35 -9.84 -2.36
CA THR A 95 -7.44 -9.53 -3.80
C THR A 95 -6.22 -10.07 -4.54
N LEU A 96 -5.01 -9.84 -4.03
CA LEU A 96 -3.76 -10.33 -4.62
C LEU A 96 -3.70 -11.86 -4.64
N GLU A 97 -4.11 -12.53 -3.57
CA GLU A 97 -4.19 -13.99 -3.51
C GLU A 97 -5.14 -14.57 -4.57
N ARG A 98 -6.30 -13.94 -4.79
CA ARG A 98 -7.20 -14.35 -5.88
C ARG A 98 -6.56 -14.15 -7.25
N MET A 99 -5.97 -12.98 -7.48
CA MET A 99 -5.31 -12.66 -8.76
C MET A 99 -4.18 -13.67 -9.06
N LYS A 100 -3.43 -14.07 -8.04
CA LYS A 100 -2.38 -15.10 -8.15
C LYS A 100 -2.96 -16.46 -8.50
N SER A 101 -3.99 -16.90 -7.79
CA SER A 101 -4.67 -18.17 -8.09
C SER A 101 -5.26 -18.20 -9.50
N GLU A 102 -5.80 -17.08 -10.00
CA GLU A 102 -6.29 -16.98 -11.39
C GLU A 102 -5.17 -17.12 -12.41
N VAL A 103 -4.02 -16.48 -12.18
CA VAL A 103 -2.85 -16.56 -13.05
C VAL A 103 -2.24 -17.97 -13.05
N GLU A 104 -2.26 -18.67 -11.91
CA GLU A 104 -1.84 -20.07 -11.81
C GLU A 104 -2.80 -21.02 -12.53
N LYS A 105 -4.12 -20.80 -12.44
CA LYS A 105 -5.14 -21.61 -13.14
C LYS A 105 -5.15 -21.43 -14.66
N GLN A 106 -4.58 -20.35 -15.17
CA GLN A 106 -4.36 -20.12 -16.61
C GLN A 106 -3.13 -20.86 -17.16
N SER A 107 -2.52 -21.77 -16.38
CA SER A 107 -1.37 -22.60 -16.76
C SER A 107 -1.78 -23.88 -17.48
#